data_AF-A0A3A0EJ36-F1
#
_entry.id   AF-A0A3A0EJ36-F1
#
_cell.length_a   1.000
_cell.length_b   1.000
_cell.length_c   1.000
_cell.angle_alpha   90.00
_cell.angle_beta   90.00
_cell.angle_gamma   90.00
#
_symmetry.space_group_name_H-M   'P 1'
#
loop_
_entity.id
_entity.type
_entity.pdbx_description
1 polymer ?
#
loop_
_entity_poly.entity_id
_entity_poly.type
_entity_poly.pdbx_seq_one_letter_code
_entity_poly.pdbx_strand_id
1 'polypeptide(L)' 'MLPHDSTAAPPFCPNPDCDFHLDPRGWRWKRNGHFVRRAAPRRIQRYVCARCGRHFSSQTFSTTYWLKRP' A
#
# COMPACT_ATOMS: atom_id res chain seq x y z
N MET A 1 -22.41 1.11 -1.97
CA MET A 1 -21.32 1.05 -2.98
C MET A 1 -20.22 1.98 -2.51
N LEU A 2 -19.28 1.50 -1.69
CA LEU A 2 -18.15 2.35 -1.26
C LEU A 2 -17.10 2.32 -2.37
N PRO A 3 -16.67 3.48 -2.90
CA PRO A 3 -15.73 3.54 -4.01
C PRO A 3 -14.39 2.95 -3.56
N HIS A 4 -13.96 1.90 -4.26
CA HIS A 4 -12.62 1.31 -4.12
C HIS A 4 -11.59 2.23 -4.77
N ASP A 5 -11.38 3.43 -4.21
CA ASP A 5 -10.31 4.30 -4.66
C ASP A 5 -8.96 3.74 -4.19
N SER A 6 -8.43 2.81 -4.98
CA SER A 6 -7.13 2.17 -4.74
C SER A 6 -5.96 3.03 -5.23
N THR A 7 -6.18 4.34 -5.37
CA THR A 7 -5.22 5.30 -5.95
C THR A 7 -4.73 6.33 -4.93
N ALA A 8 -5.29 6.34 -3.72
CA ALA A 8 -4.78 7.16 -2.63
C ALA A 8 -3.31 6.81 -2.32
N ALA A 9 -2.51 7.84 -2.04
CA ALA A 9 -1.16 7.68 -1.53
C ALA A 9 -1.14 6.75 -0.30
N PRO A 10 -0.09 5.92 -0.13
CA PRO A 10 0.00 5.09 1.06
C PRO A 10 0.02 5.96 2.33
N PRO A 11 -0.81 5.64 3.34
CA PRO A 11 -0.97 6.49 4.51
C PRO A 11 0.22 6.45 5.46
N PHE A 12 0.91 5.31 5.57
CA PHE A 12 2.09 5.13 6.45
C PHE A 12 2.96 3.96 5.98
N CYS A 13 4.18 3.85 6.50
CA CYS A 13 5.06 2.73 6.16
C CYS A 13 4.57 1.45 6.87
N PRO A 14 4.29 0.34 6.17
CA PRO A 14 3.78 -0.87 6.82
C PRO A 14 4.86 -1.66 7.59
N ASN A 15 6.11 -1.17 7.61
CA ASN A 15 7.19 -1.79 8.37
C ASN A 15 7.16 -1.27 9.82
N PRO A 16 6.87 -2.09 10.85
CA PRO A 16 6.75 -1.63 12.24
C PRO A 16 8.05 -1.01 12.78
N ASP A 17 9.20 -1.44 12.27
CA ASP A 17 10.51 -0.90 12.66
C ASP A 17 10.88 0.43 11.97
N CYS A 18 9.97 0.99 11.16
CA CYS A 18 10.21 2.26 10.49
C CYS A 18 9.57 3.41 11.27
N ASP A 19 10.29 4.52 11.45
CA ASP A 19 9.77 5.74 12.08
C ASP A 19 8.43 6.20 11.47
N PHE A 20 8.30 6.09 10.14
CA PHE A 20 7.12 6.47 9.38
C PHE A 20 5.97 5.45 9.44
N HIS A 21 6.08 4.41 10.28
CA HIS A 21 4.98 3.53 10.63
C HIS A 21 4.03 4.19 11.63
N LEU A 22 4.60 4.89 12.62
CA LEU A 22 3.85 5.54 13.68
C LEU A 22 3.53 7.00 13.33
N ASP A 23 4.48 7.72 12.73
CA ASP A 23 4.28 9.11 12.29
C ASP A 23 4.67 9.30 10.81
N PRO A 24 3.69 9.30 9.88
CA PRO A 24 3.96 9.47 8.45
C PRO A 24 4.20 10.93 8.04
N ARG A 25 4.30 11.90 8.96
CA ARG A 25 4.56 13.31 8.63
C ARG A 25 5.89 13.46 7.88
N GLY A 26 5.83 14.07 6.70
CA GLY A 26 7.02 14.25 5.84
C GLY A 26 7.54 12.95 5.20
N TRP A 27 6.79 11.84 5.29
CA TRP A 27 7.21 10.57 4.74
C TRP A 27 7.32 10.61 3.22
N ARG A 28 8.45 10.13 2.70
CA ARG A 28 8.69 10.00 1.26
C ARG A 28 8.63 8.54 0.84
N TRP A 29 7.91 8.29 -0.24
CA TRP A 29 7.78 6.99 -0.89
C TRP A 29 7.85 7.15 -2.41
N LYS A 30 8.21 6.07 -3.11
CA LYS A 30 8.32 6.03 -4.57
C LYS A 30 7.36 4.98 -5.13
N ARG A 31 6.73 5.27 -6.27
CA ARG A 31 5.98 4.24 -7.04
C ARG A 31 6.96 3.28 -7.70
N ASN A 32 6.72 1.98 -7.58
CA ASN A 32 7.58 0.92 -8.10
C ASN A 32 6.80 -0.03 -9.02
N GLY A 33 6.23 0.52 -10.08
CA GLY A 33 5.44 -0.24 -11.05
C GLY A 33 4.16 -0.85 -10.47
N HIS A 34 3.60 -1.83 -11.19
CA HIS A 34 2.34 -2.46 -10.85
C HIS A 34 2.49 -3.98 -10.88
N PHE A 35 1.74 -4.67 -10.02
CA PHE A 35 1.55 -6.12 -10.09
C PHE A 35 0.18 -6.42 -10.72
N VAL A 36 0.14 -7.34 -11.68
CA VAL A 36 -1.11 -7.74 -12.36
C VAL A 36 -1.57 -9.10 -11.82
N ARG A 37 -2.81 -9.16 -11.34
CA ARG A 37 -3.47 -10.39 -10.84
C ARG A 37 -4.75 -10.69 -11.61
N ARG A 38 -5.18 -11.95 -11.57
CA ARG A 38 -6.41 -12.41 -12.24
C ARG A 38 -7.69 -11.92 -11.54
N ALA A 39 -7.70 -11.95 -10.21
CA ALA A 39 -8.82 -11.49 -9.40
C ALA A 39 -8.86 -9.96 -9.33
N ALA A 40 -10.03 -9.33 -9.24
CA ALA A 40 -10.13 -7.89 -9.02
C ALA A 40 -9.60 -7.49 -7.62
N PRO A 41 -8.87 -6.36 -7.46
CA PRO A 41 -8.42 -5.45 -8.50
C PRO A 41 -7.28 -6.07 -9.33
N ARG A 42 -7.39 -5.98 -10.66
CA ARG A 42 -6.47 -6.64 -11.60
C ARG A 42 -5.07 -6.02 -11.60
N ARG A 43 -4.96 -4.74 -11.26
CA ARG A 43 -3.68 -4.02 -11.15
C ARG A 43 -3.53 -3.50 -9.73
N ILE A 44 -2.40 -3.83 -9.11
CA ILE A 44 -2.04 -3.34 -7.77
C ILE A 44 -0.81 -2.46 -7.92
N GLN A 45 -0.92 -1.20 -7.51
CA GLN A 45 0.21 -0.28 -7.47
C GLN A 45 1.19 -0.73 -6.37
N ARG A 46 2.47 -0.81 -6.71
CA ARG A 46 3.54 -1.10 -5.74
C ARG A 46 4.28 0.18 -5.39
N TYR A 47 4.81 0.24 -4.18
CA TYR A 47 5.55 1.36 -3.65
C TYR A 47 6.80 0.88 -2.92
N VAL A 48 7.75 1.79 -2.74
CA VAL A 48 8.96 1.60 -1.95
C VAL A 48 9.11 2.76 -0.99
N CYS A 49 9.30 2.46 0.29
CA CYS A 49 9.61 3.47 1.30
C CYS A 49 10.98 4.08 1.00
N ALA A 50 11.07 5.40 0.90
CA ALA A 50 12.36 6.06 0.66
C ALA A 50 13.28 6.08 1.90
N ARG A 51 12.74 5.77 3.09
CA ARG A 51 13.51 5.72 4.35
C ARG A 51 14.08 4.33 4.64
N CYS A 52 13.24 3.30 4.71
CA CYS A 52 13.66 1.95 5.08
C CYS A 52 13.80 1.00 3.87
N GLY A 53 13.47 1.45 2.66
CA GLY A 53 13.55 0.62 1.45
C GLY A 53 12.48 -0.47 1.34
N ARG A 54 11.55 -0.58 2.32
CA ARG A 54 10.50 -1.62 2.30
C ARG A 54 9.64 -1.49 1.04
N HIS A 55 9.47 -2.62 0.35
CA HIS A 55 8.53 -2.76 -0.76
C HIS A 55 7.14 -3.10 -0.21
N PHE A 56 6.11 -2.40 -0.67
CA PHE A 56 4.72 -2.67 -0.29
C PHE A 56 3.77 -2.32 -1.43
N SER A 57 2.47 -2.50 -1.24
CA SER A 57 1.47 -2.28 -2.28
C SER A 57 0.26 -1.51 -1.76
N SER A 58 -0.54 -0.93 -2.66
CA SER A 58 -1.79 -0.25 -2.24
C SER A 58 -2.73 -1.21 -1.51
N GLN A 59 -2.69 -2.49 -1.88
CA GLN A 59 -3.48 -3.54 -1.25
C GLN A 59 -3.07 -3.82 0.21
N THR A 60 -1.86 -3.47 0.62
CA THR A 60 -1.44 -3.58 2.03
C THR A 60 -2.34 -2.77 2.97
N PHE A 61 -2.93 -1.68 2.48
CA PHE A 61 -3.84 -0.80 3.25
C PHE A 61 -5.32 -1.08 2.97
N SER A 62 -5.62 -2.10 2.16
CA SER A 62 -6.99 -2.47 1.86
C SER A 62 -7.58 -3.23 3.05
N THR A 63 -8.70 -2.73 3.57
CA THR A 63 -9.47 -3.37 4.66
C THR A 63 -9.97 -4.77 4.30
N THR A 64 -10.06 -5.08 3.00
CA THR A 64 -10.48 -6.39 2.50
C THR A 64 -9.32 -7.35 2.24
N TYR A 65 -8.06 -6.93 2.43
CA TYR A 65 -6.87 -7.73 2.07
C TYR A 65 -6.72 -9.02 2.91
N TRP A 66 -7.43 -9.14 4.03
CA TRP A 66 -7.40 -10.31 4.92
C TRP A 66 -8.77 -10.97 5.14
N LEU A 67 -9.82 -10.45 4.51
CA LEU A 67 -11.12 -11.10 4.53
C LEU A 67 -11.07 -12.33 3.61
N LYS A 68 -10.97 -13.52 4.21
CA LYS A 68 -10.99 -14.80 3.47
C LYS A 68 -12.29 -15.04 2.70
N ARG A 69 -13.33 -14.22 2.93
CA ARG A 69 -14.58 -14.18 2.16
C ARG A 69 -15.04 -12.72 2.06
N PRO A 70 -15.18 -12.15 0.85
CA PRO A 70 -15.81 -10.85 0.66
C PRO A 70 -17.32 -10.91 0.90
#